data_AF-A0A183CJZ6-F1
#
_entry.id   AF-A0A183CJZ6-F1
#
_cell.length_a   1.000
_cell.length_b   1.000
_cell.length_c   1.000
_cell.angle_alpha   90.00
_cell.angle_beta   90.00
_cell.angle_gamma   90.00
#
_symmetry.space_group_name_H-M   'P 1'
#
loop_
_entity.id
_entity.type
_entity.pdbx_description
1 polymer ?
#
loop_
_entity_poly.entity_id
_entity_poly.type
_entity_poly.pdbx_seq_one_letter_code
_entity_poly.pdbx_strand_id
1 'polypeptide(L)'
;LFVYVYDKDSANTVYYLDLKAVNYKIQRKPALIGMSTAILGCAHWDTVIAEDPDRTLDSVVPVAGDKLLVVYIEDTYLYVHHYATGKLLYRIPLGIGTVNQCYGDRDDTEAFFSFNSFLEPPTFYRADFSLVEKTSMV
;
A
#
# COMPACT_ATOMS: atom_id res chain seq x y z
N LEU A 1 -16.59 -1.73 -4.87
CA LEU A 1 -16.14 -1.01 -3.65
C LEU A 1 -14.88 -0.26 -4.05
N PHE A 2 -14.85 1.06 -3.92
CA PHE A 2 -13.67 1.86 -4.27
C PHE A 2 -12.91 2.19 -2.98
N VAL A 3 -11.64 1.80 -2.88
CA VAL A 3 -10.78 2.25 -1.77
C VAL A 3 -9.93 3.40 -2.31
N TYR A 4 -10.22 4.60 -1.83
CA TYR A 4 -9.41 5.78 -2.09
C TYR A 4 -8.43 5.92 -0.93
N VAL A 5 -7.14 5.78 -1.21
CA VAL A 5 -6.09 6.09 -0.23
C VAL A 5 -5.61 7.49 -0.52
N TYR A 6 -5.84 8.39 0.44
CA TYR A 6 -5.55 9.81 0.33
C TYR A 6 -4.23 10.13 1.02
N ASP A 7 -3.25 10.61 0.26
CA ASP A 7 -2.06 11.26 0.79
C ASP A 7 -2.31 12.79 0.85
N LYS A 8 -2.31 13.33 2.06
CA LYS A 8 -2.71 14.71 2.38
C LYS A 8 -1.71 15.75 1.92
N ASP A 9 -0.43 15.41 1.80
CA ASP A 9 0.64 16.40 1.63
C ASP A 9 1.18 16.48 0.20
N SER A 10 0.99 15.41 -0.59
CA SER A 10 1.39 15.37 -2.01
C SER A 10 0.21 15.50 -2.97
N ALA A 11 -0.32 16.71 -3.11
CA ALA A 11 -1.14 17.12 -4.26
C ALA A 11 -2.30 16.18 -4.66
N ASN A 12 -3.06 15.66 -3.68
CA ASN A 12 -4.17 14.72 -3.91
C ASN A 12 -3.71 13.44 -4.64
N THR A 13 -2.61 12.83 -4.22
CA THR A 13 -2.23 11.51 -4.72
C THR A 13 -3.22 10.48 -4.20
N VAL A 14 -4.09 10.03 -5.09
CA VAL A 14 -5.02 8.93 -4.86
C VAL A 14 -4.37 7.67 -5.39
N TYR A 15 -4.22 6.68 -4.52
CA TYR A 15 -3.97 5.31 -4.95
C TYR A 15 -5.30 4.60 -5.19
N TYR A 16 -5.42 4.00 -6.37
CA TYR A 16 -6.62 3.34 -6.86
C TYR A 16 -6.40 1.85 -7.02
N LEU A 17 -7.31 1.03 -6.49
CA LEU A 17 -7.44 -0.37 -6.83
C LEU A 17 -8.41 -0.51 -8.03
N ASP A 18 -7.89 -0.90 -9.18
CA ASP A 18 -8.67 -1.02 -10.42
C ASP A 18 -9.60 -2.23 -10.42
N LEU A 19 -10.92 -2.00 -10.30
CA LEU A 19 -11.96 -3.03 -10.36
C LEU A 19 -12.11 -3.68 -11.75
N LYS A 20 -11.45 -3.16 -12.80
CA LYS A 20 -11.40 -3.83 -14.12
C LYS A 20 -10.30 -4.90 -14.20
N ALA A 21 -9.32 -4.85 -13.31
CA ALA A 21 -8.31 -5.88 -13.12
C ALA A 21 -8.84 -6.91 -12.13
N VAL A 22 -8.62 -8.20 -12.42
CA VAL A 22 -9.16 -9.29 -11.58
C VAL A 22 -8.48 -9.28 -10.21
N ASN A 23 -7.20 -8.93 -10.17
CA ASN A 23 -6.38 -8.92 -8.96
C ASN A 23 -6.03 -7.52 -8.46
N TYR A 24 -6.66 -6.48 -9.04
CA TYR A 24 -6.41 -5.07 -8.79
C TYR A 24 -4.96 -4.63 -9.14
N LYS A 25 -4.80 -3.36 -9.50
CA LYS A 25 -3.49 -2.69 -9.66
C LYS A 25 -3.53 -1.36 -8.95
N ILE A 26 -2.38 -0.83 -8.56
CA ILE A 26 -2.27 0.50 -7.96
C ILE A 26 -1.95 1.53 -9.05
N GLN A 27 -2.85 2.50 -9.21
CA GLN A 27 -2.63 3.65 -10.07
C GLN A 27 -2.59 4.94 -9.27
N ARG A 28 -1.75 5.88 -9.71
CA ARG A 28 -1.61 7.22 -9.17
C ARG A 28 -2.19 8.24 -10.15
N LYS A 29 -3.06 9.10 -9.63
CA LYS A 29 -3.57 10.26 -10.37
C LYS A 29 -2.45 11.29 -10.60
N PRO A 30 -2.21 11.77 -11.84
CA PRO A 30 -1.30 12.86 -12.10
C PRO A 30 -1.71 14.16 -11.39
N ALA A 31 -0.72 14.97 -10.98
CA ALA A 31 -0.96 16.26 -10.31
C ALA A 31 -1.80 17.23 -11.16
N LEU A 32 -1.73 17.11 -12.49
CA LEU A 32 -2.46 17.96 -13.45
C LEU A 32 -3.97 17.71 -13.50
N ILE A 33 -4.46 16.60 -12.95
CA ILE A 33 -5.89 16.24 -12.98
C ILE A 33 -6.55 16.68 -11.67
N GLY A 34 -7.65 17.44 -11.73
CA GLY A 34 -8.41 17.84 -10.54
C GLY A 34 -9.15 16.65 -9.88
N MET A 35 -9.45 16.76 -8.57
CA MET A 35 -10.15 15.70 -7.83
C MET A 35 -11.58 15.47 -8.35
N SER A 36 -12.25 16.51 -8.87
CA SER A 36 -13.57 16.39 -9.52
C SER A 36 -13.55 15.50 -10.76
N THR A 37 -12.42 15.47 -11.48
CA THR A 37 -12.22 14.63 -12.67
C THR A 37 -11.75 13.22 -12.29
N ALA A 38 -11.26 12.99 -11.06
CA ALA A 38 -10.81 11.68 -10.61
C ALA A 38 -11.94 10.63 -10.60
N ILE A 39 -13.18 11.09 -10.40
CA ILE A 39 -14.41 10.26 -10.43
C ILE A 39 -14.73 9.78 -11.86
N LEU A 40 -14.20 10.43 -12.91
CA LEU A 40 -14.50 10.12 -14.33
C LEU A 40 -13.69 8.96 -14.92
N GLY A 41 -12.75 8.38 -14.17
CA GLY A 41 -12.09 7.14 -14.57
C GLY A 41 -10.69 7.29 -15.18
N CYS A 42 -9.89 6.27 -14.87
CA CYS A 42 -8.44 6.10 -14.85
C CYS A 42 -7.67 6.07 -16.20
N ALA A 43 -8.21 6.59 -17.30
CA ALA A 43 -7.54 6.51 -18.61
C ALA A 43 -6.18 7.25 -18.68
N HIS A 44 -5.97 8.23 -17.80
CA HIS A 44 -4.78 9.06 -17.76
C HIS A 44 -3.98 8.86 -16.45
N TRP A 45 -4.19 7.77 -15.72
CA TRP A 45 -3.49 7.52 -14.47
C TRP A 45 -2.25 6.67 -14.67
N ASP A 46 -1.19 7.01 -13.94
CA ASP A 46 0.07 6.29 -14.01
C ASP A 46 -0.03 5.02 -13.18
N THR A 47 0.29 3.86 -13.76
CA THR A 47 0.40 2.62 -12.99
C THR A 47 1.68 2.65 -12.15
N VAL A 48 1.54 2.53 -10.83
CA VAL A 48 2.68 2.50 -9.90
C VAL A 48 3.03 1.05 -9.57
N ILE A 49 2.04 0.23 -9.21
CA ILE A 49 2.20 -1.21 -9.02
C ILE A 49 1.22 -1.90 -9.97
N ALA A 50 1.77 -2.69 -10.89
CA ALA A 50 0.99 -3.45 -11.85
C ALA A 50 0.18 -4.56 -11.16
N GLU A 51 -0.82 -5.09 -11.87
CA GLU A 51 -1.56 -6.28 -11.44
C GLU A 51 -0.59 -7.47 -11.33
N ASP A 52 -0.69 -8.22 -10.24
CA ASP A 52 0.00 -9.48 -10.06
C ASP A 52 -0.97 -10.61 -10.47
N PRO A 53 -0.61 -11.51 -11.39
CA PRO A 53 -1.50 -12.59 -11.83
C PRO A 53 -1.81 -13.61 -10.72
N ASP A 54 -0.94 -13.69 -9.71
CA ASP A 54 -1.02 -14.69 -8.65
C ASP A 54 -1.49 -14.12 -7.30
N ARG A 55 -1.49 -12.78 -7.15
CA ARG A 55 -1.84 -12.11 -5.89
C ARG A 55 -2.89 -11.02 -6.06
N THR A 56 -3.99 -11.14 -5.34
CA THR A 56 -5.03 -10.10 -5.27
C THR A 56 -4.65 -9.04 -4.25
N LEU A 57 -4.59 -7.78 -4.68
CA LEU A 57 -4.28 -6.67 -3.78
C LEU A 57 -5.47 -6.36 -2.87
N ASP A 58 -5.24 -6.27 -1.57
CA ASP A 58 -6.27 -5.95 -0.57
C ASP A 58 -6.27 -4.45 -0.25
N SER A 59 -5.14 -3.95 0.23
CA SER A 59 -5.02 -2.57 0.70
C SER A 59 -3.61 -2.02 0.50
N VAL A 60 -3.51 -0.69 0.49
CA VAL A 60 -2.24 0.03 0.40
C VAL A 60 -2.28 1.24 1.33
N VAL A 61 -1.18 1.51 2.02
CA VAL A 61 -1.05 2.64 2.94
C VAL A 61 0.32 3.30 2.74
N PRO A 62 0.38 4.62 2.48
CA PRO A 62 1.65 5.34 2.46
C PRO A 62 2.22 5.47 3.88
N VAL A 63 3.53 5.30 4.01
CA VAL A 63 4.24 5.41 5.30
C VAL A 63 5.68 5.88 5.10
N ALA A 64 6.24 6.55 6.09
CA ALA A 64 7.68 6.85 6.20
C ALA A 64 8.27 7.56 4.97
N GLY A 65 7.55 8.55 4.44
CA GLY A 65 7.99 9.47 3.39
C GLY A 65 8.05 8.88 1.99
N ASP A 66 8.71 7.74 1.80
CA ASP A 66 8.99 7.12 0.50
C ASP A 66 8.52 5.67 0.38
N LYS A 67 7.69 5.18 1.32
CA LYS A 67 7.24 3.79 1.34
C LYS A 67 5.73 3.66 1.18
N LEU A 68 5.34 2.51 0.63
CA LEU A 68 3.97 2.03 0.53
C LEU A 68 3.94 0.66 1.19
N LEU A 69 3.13 0.52 2.23
CA LEU A 69 2.79 -0.76 2.81
C LEU A 69 1.61 -1.33 2.02
N VAL A 70 1.83 -2.47 1.37
CA VAL A 70 0.87 -3.15 0.50
C VAL A 70 0.50 -4.49 1.11
N VAL A 71 -0.80 -4.75 1.19
CA VAL A 71 -1.37 -6.01 1.65
C VAL A 71 -1.95 -6.73 0.43
N TYR A 72 -1.61 -8.01 0.30
CA TYR A 72 -2.26 -8.91 -0.64
C TYR A 72 -3.12 -9.92 0.14
N ILE A 73 -4.24 -10.31 -0.45
CA ILE A 73 -5.14 -11.33 0.10
C ILE A 73 -4.40 -12.67 0.19
N GLU A 74 -4.57 -13.37 1.31
CA GLU A 74 -4.06 -14.73 1.54
C GLU A 74 -2.54 -14.88 1.41
N ASP A 75 -1.78 -13.78 1.52
CA ASP A 75 -0.32 -13.84 1.55
C ASP A 75 0.24 -13.84 2.99
N THR A 76 1.38 -14.49 3.16
CA THR A 76 2.11 -14.61 4.44
C THR A 76 3.06 -13.43 4.67
N TYR A 77 2.89 -12.34 3.93
CA TYR A 77 3.80 -11.20 3.96
C TYR A 77 3.05 -9.87 3.88
N LEU A 78 3.58 -8.88 4.59
CA LEU A 78 3.35 -7.47 4.29
C LEU A 78 4.43 -6.98 3.34
N TYR A 79 4.05 -6.31 2.27
CA TYR A 79 4.96 -5.87 1.22
C TYR A 79 5.27 -4.40 1.37
N VAL A 80 6.55 -4.04 1.38
CA VAL A 80 6.97 -2.65 1.43
C VAL A 80 7.54 -2.25 0.08
N HIS A 81 6.84 -1.36 -0.61
CA HIS A 81 7.20 -0.83 -1.92
C HIS A 81 7.66 0.62 -1.82
N HIS A 82 8.41 1.09 -2.81
CA HIS A 82 8.78 2.49 -2.94
C HIS A 82 7.60 3.32 -3.45
N TYR A 83 7.30 4.44 -2.78
CA TYR A 83 6.14 5.29 -3.03
C TYR A 83 6.03 5.78 -4.47
N ALA A 84 7.12 6.30 -5.03
CA ALA A 84 7.08 6.93 -6.35
C ALA A 84 7.14 5.95 -7.53
N THR A 85 7.79 4.80 -7.33
CA THR A 85 8.20 3.87 -8.41
C THR A 85 7.48 2.53 -8.35
N GLY A 86 6.86 2.19 -7.21
CA GLY A 86 6.24 0.89 -6.96
C GLY A 86 7.22 -0.26 -6.83
N LYS A 87 8.54 0.00 -6.85
CA LYS A 87 9.55 -1.05 -6.69
C LYS A 87 9.43 -1.71 -5.32
N LEU A 88 9.36 -3.03 -5.28
CA LEU A 88 9.44 -3.79 -4.02
C LEU A 88 10.78 -3.52 -3.33
N LEU A 89 10.74 -3.05 -2.09
CA LEU A 89 11.91 -2.80 -1.26
C LEU A 89 12.24 -4.03 -0.42
N TYR A 90 11.27 -4.49 0.38
CA TYR A 90 11.39 -5.67 1.23
C TYR A 90 10.01 -6.20 1.64
N ARG A 91 10.00 -7.36 2.32
CA ARG A 91 8.79 -8.00 2.84
C ARG A 91 8.94 -8.20 4.34
N ILE A 92 7.86 -7.96 5.08
CA ILE A 92 7.77 -8.26 6.51
C ILE A 92 7.05 -9.60 6.62
N PRO A 93 7.72 -10.66 7.10
CA PRO A 93 7.10 -11.97 7.24
C PRO A 93 5.99 -11.93 8.29
N LEU A 94 4.86 -12.53 7.94
CA LEU A 94 3.74 -12.80 8.82
C LEU A 94 3.49 -14.32 8.86
N GLY A 95 2.61 -14.74 9.77
CA GLY A 95 2.06 -16.09 9.76
C GLY A 95 1.00 -16.27 8.67
N ILE A 96 0.55 -17.51 8.48
CA ILE A 96 -0.66 -17.79 7.70
C ILE A 96 -1.84 -17.15 8.42
N GLY A 97 -2.47 -16.17 7.81
CA GLY A 97 -3.57 -15.44 8.41
C GLY A 97 -4.04 -14.28 7.55
N THR A 98 -4.65 -13.30 8.20
CA THR A 98 -5.28 -12.16 7.53
C THR A 98 -4.84 -10.87 8.22
N VAL A 99 -4.35 -9.93 7.42
CA VAL A 99 -4.22 -8.53 7.82
C VAL A 99 -5.56 -7.86 7.53
N ASN A 100 -6.16 -7.21 8.53
CA ASN A 100 -7.51 -6.64 8.38
C ASN A 100 -7.48 -5.13 8.25
N GLN A 101 -6.97 -4.46 9.29
CA GLN A 101 -6.90 -3.00 9.32
C GLN A 101 -5.45 -2.60 9.19
N CYS A 102 -5.17 -1.64 8.33
CA CYS A 102 -3.86 -1.04 8.19
C CYS A 102 -4.00 0.48 8.23
N TYR A 103 -3.19 1.13 9.06
CA TYR A 103 -3.16 2.57 9.27
C TYR A 103 -1.72 3.04 9.24
N GLY A 104 -1.51 4.20 8.65
CA GLY A 104 -0.20 4.82 8.50
C GLY A 104 -0.37 6.14 7.78
N ASP A 105 0.54 7.06 8.08
CA ASP A 105 0.65 8.32 7.38
C ASP A 105 2.07 8.42 6.78
N ARG A 106 2.17 9.11 5.67
CA ARG A 106 3.44 9.36 5.00
C ARG A 106 4.39 10.18 5.87
N ASP A 107 3.85 11.11 6.66
CA ASP A 107 4.64 11.96 7.54
C ASP A 107 5.10 11.22 8.81
N ASP A 108 4.47 10.08 9.11
CA ASP A 108 4.80 9.25 10.25
C ASP A 108 5.84 8.17 9.88
N THR A 109 6.69 7.83 10.84
CA THR A 109 7.66 6.73 10.72
C THR A 109 7.11 5.41 11.22
N GLU A 110 5.82 5.32 11.51
CA GLU A 110 5.18 4.12 12.06
C GLU A 110 3.91 3.78 11.28
N ALA A 111 3.60 2.49 11.17
CA ALA A 111 2.29 2.00 10.74
C ALA A 111 1.72 1.03 11.77
N PHE A 112 0.40 0.97 11.83
CA PHE A 112 -0.33 0.07 12.71
C PHE A 112 -1.21 -0.85 11.88
N PHE A 113 -1.19 -2.14 12.20
CA PHE A 113 -2.08 -3.08 11.53
C PHE A 113 -2.58 -4.16 12.48
N SER A 114 -3.76 -4.72 12.21
CA SER A 114 -4.27 -5.88 12.93
C SER A 114 -4.10 -7.13 12.10
N PHE A 115 -3.57 -8.17 12.72
CA PHE A 115 -3.40 -9.50 12.13
C PHE A 115 -4.05 -10.56 13.02
N ASN A 116 -4.72 -11.52 12.41
CA ASN A 116 -5.24 -12.71 13.06
C ASN A 116 -4.97 -13.94 12.21
N SER A 117 -4.95 -15.11 12.84
CA SER A 117 -4.87 -16.39 12.15
C SER A 117 -5.91 -17.37 12.71
N PHE A 118 -5.94 -18.59 12.19
CA PHE A 118 -6.72 -19.66 12.79
C PHE A 118 -6.24 -20.01 14.21
N LEU A 119 -4.96 -19.81 14.50
CA LEU A 119 -4.32 -20.17 15.76
C LEU A 119 -4.20 -18.98 16.72
N GLU A 120 -4.37 -17.75 16.23
CA GLU A 120 -4.12 -16.52 16.97
C GLU A 120 -5.28 -15.53 16.83
N PRO A 121 -5.81 -14.99 17.95
CA PRO A 121 -6.84 -13.96 17.88
C PRO A 121 -6.30 -12.65 17.27
N PRO A 122 -7.18 -11.74 16.83
CA PRO A 122 -6.78 -10.44 16.32
C PRO A 122 -5.87 -9.67 17.29
N THR A 123 -4.65 -9.40 16.83
CA THR A 123 -3.61 -8.69 17.57
C THR A 123 -3.18 -7.46 16.78
N PHE A 124 -3.02 -6.33 17.47
CA PHE A 124 -2.53 -5.09 16.87
C PHE A 124 -1.00 -5.05 16.93
N TYR A 125 -0.40 -4.80 15.77
CA TYR A 125 1.02 -4.69 15.55
C TYR A 125 1.38 -3.25 15.19
N ARG A 126 2.59 -2.85 15.59
CA ARG A 126 3.23 -1.59 15.19
C ARG A 126 4.47 -1.93 14.38
N ALA A 127 4.53 -1.43 13.15
CA ALA A 127 5.72 -1.45 12.31
C ALA A 127 6.43 -0.10 12.43
N ASP A 128 7.69 -0.14 12.89
CA ASP A 128 8.55 1.03 13.00
C ASP A 128 9.51 1.08 11.80
N PHE A 129 9.47 2.19 11.07
CA PHE A 129 10.29 2.45 9.89
C PHE A 129 11.44 3.43 10.17
N SER A 130 11.60 3.91 11.40
CA SER A 130 12.71 4.77 11.82
C SER A 130 14.05 4.01 11.86
N LEU A 131 13.99 2.70 12.08
CA LEU A 131 15.15 1.81 12.25
C LEU A 131 15.73 1.29 10.93
N VAL A 132 15.28 1.77 9.76
CA VAL A 132 15.92 1.43 8.48
C VAL A 132 17.23 2.19 8.39
N GLU A 133 18.25 1.70 9.11
CA GLU A 133 19.63 2.12 8.88
C GLU A 133 19.91 2.02 7.38
N LYS A 134 20.42 3.12 6.83
CA LYS A 134 21.11 3.14 5.55
C LYS A 134 22.14 2.00 5.55
N THR A 135 21.77 0.83 5.05
CA THR A 135 22.76 -0.11 4.55
C THR A 135 23.23 0.44 3.22
N SER A 136 24.02 1.52 3.29
CA SER A 136 24.93 1.92 2.24
C SER A 136 25.92 0.78 2.10
N MET A 137 25.73 -0.05 1.07
CA MET A 137 26.74 -1.02 0.68
C MET A 137 28.02 -0.25 0.33
N VAL A 138 29.07 -0.55 1.08
CA VAL A 138 30.48 -0.29 0.76
C VAL A 138 30.87 -1.11 -0.46
#